data_AF-B6VCQ2-F1
#
_entry.id   AF-B6VCQ2-F1
#
_cell.length_a   1.000
_cell.length_b   1.000
_cell.length_c   1.000
_cell.angle_alpha   90.00
_cell.angle_beta   90.00
_cell.angle_gamma   90.00
#
_symmetry.space_group_name_H-M   'P 1'
#
loop_
_entity.id
_entity.type
_entity.pdbx_description
1 polymer ?
#
loop_
_entity_poly.entity_id
_entity_poly.type
_entity_poly.pdbx_seq_one_letter_code
_entity_poly.pdbx_strand_id
1 'polypeptide(L)'
;LLQAEIILKADKVTVQTDGPINHASGLERYVESLMKRADIEFNVVVTQMNGNDYASKSVHVFHIGKLRVKLRKGRSTKARESYSTTMKLCGSRGGGNAAACAVFWQTRKGLSYTLAFETDRDRNAAIMLARKFASSCNVVLA
;
A
#
# COMPACT_ATOMS: atom_id res chain seq x y z
N LEU A 1 14.90 -0.64 14.73
CA LEU A 1 14.29 0.50 15.45
C LEU A 1 13.82 1.52 14.43
N LEU A 2 12.70 2.19 14.66
CA LEU A 2 12.34 3.36 13.86
C LEU A 2 12.88 4.62 14.55
N GLN A 3 13.25 5.61 13.75
CA GLN A 3 13.82 6.87 14.21
C GLN A 3 13.07 8.03 13.58
N ALA A 4 12.89 9.11 14.33
CA ALA A 4 12.45 10.40 13.82
C ALA A 4 13.43 11.48 14.25
N GLU A 5 13.78 12.35 13.32
CA GLU A 5 14.55 13.56 13.59
C GLU A 5 13.61 14.76 13.51
N ILE A 6 13.66 15.61 14.53
CA ILE A 6 12.79 16.76 14.69
C ILE A 6 13.68 17.99 14.74
N ILE A 7 13.45 18.92 13.81
CA ILE A 7 14.14 20.21 13.76
C ILE A 7 13.12 21.29 14.12
N LEU A 8 13.36 22.01 15.20
CA LEU A 8 12.53 23.12 15.65
C LEU A 8 13.42 24.36 15.83
N LYS A 9 13.28 25.33 14.92
CA LYS A 9 14.17 26.50 14.83
C LYS A 9 15.63 26.05 14.64
N ALA A 10 16.51 26.32 15.61
CA ALA A 10 17.91 25.92 15.60
C ALA A 10 18.16 24.59 16.32
N ASP A 11 17.17 24.06 17.06
CA ASP A 11 17.34 22.84 17.84
C ASP A 11 17.03 21.61 16.99
N LYS A 12 17.86 20.58 17.15
CA LYS A 12 17.72 19.28 16.50
C LYS A 12 17.66 18.19 17.56
N VAL A 13 16.57 17.43 17.56
CA VAL A 13 16.35 16.31 18.49
C VAL A 13 16.07 15.04 17.70
N THR A 14 16.68 13.94 18.12
CA THR A 14 16.43 12.61 17.57
C THR A 14 15.69 11.78 18.59
N VAL A 15 14.58 11.16 18.18
CA VAL A 15 13.83 10.19 18.99
C VAL A 15 13.78 8.84 18.26
N GLN A 16 13.72 7.76 19.02
CA GLN A 16 13.66 6.40 18.50
C GLN A 16 12.62 5.57 19.26
N THR A 17 12.10 4.53 18.61
CA THR A 17 11.26 3.52 19.28
C THR A 17 12.09 2.72 20.29
N ASP A 18 11.50 2.36 21.42
CA ASP A 18 12.16 1.57 22.48
C ASP A 18 12.62 0.17 22.03
N GLY A 19 12.03 -0.36 20.95
CA GLY A 19 12.33 -1.67 20.42
C GLY A 19 11.97 -1.82 18.94
N PRO A 20 12.26 -2.99 18.33
CA PRO A 20 11.82 -3.31 16.98
C PRO A 20 10.30 -3.25 16.85
N ILE A 21 9.81 -3.09 15.61
CA ILE A 21 8.36 -3.15 15.36
C ILE A 21 7.89 -4.59 15.46
N ASN A 22 6.89 -4.82 16.32
CA ASN A 22 6.29 -6.14 16.48
C ASN A 22 5.58 -6.60 15.21
N HIS A 23 5.61 -7.91 14.97
CA HIS A 23 4.84 -8.51 13.89
C HIS A 23 3.34 -8.48 14.20
N ALA A 24 2.51 -8.36 13.16
CA ALA A 24 1.06 -8.49 13.29
C ALA A 24 0.67 -9.97 13.41
N SER A 25 0.18 -10.38 14.58
CA SER A 25 -0.20 -11.77 14.87
C SER A 25 -1.19 -12.31 13.84
N GLY A 26 -0.86 -13.46 13.24
CA GLY A 26 -1.73 -14.15 12.28
C GLY A 26 -1.85 -13.48 10.90
N LEU A 27 -1.07 -12.43 10.61
CA LEU A 27 -1.04 -11.82 9.28
C LEU A 27 -0.44 -12.75 8.22
N GLU A 28 0.63 -13.47 8.55
CA GLU A 28 1.30 -14.39 7.63
C GLU A 28 0.36 -15.50 7.16
N ARG A 29 -0.30 -16.19 8.11
CA ARG A 29 -1.31 -17.20 7.81
C ARG A 29 -2.46 -16.64 6.97
N TYR A 30 -2.88 -15.40 7.22
CA TYR A 30 -3.90 -14.74 6.41
C TYR A 30 -3.43 -14.55 4.97
N VAL A 31 -2.21 -14.03 4.77
CA VAL A 31 -1.60 -13.87 3.44
C VAL A 31 -1.49 -15.21 2.70
N GLU A 32 -1.01 -16.26 3.36
CA GLU A 32 -0.92 -17.61 2.78
C GLU A 32 -2.27 -18.14 2.32
N SER A 33 -3.34 -17.91 3.11
CA SER A 33 -4.69 -18.31 2.73
C SER A 33 -5.17 -17.59 1.46
N LEU A 34 -4.82 -16.30 1.32
CA LEU A 34 -5.19 -15.47 0.18
C LEU A 34 -4.43 -15.85 -1.09
N MET A 35 -3.15 -16.26 -0.98
CA MET A 35 -2.32 -16.66 -2.12
C MET A 35 -2.84 -17.87 -2.90
N LYS A 36 -3.77 -18.64 -2.33
CA LYS A 36 -4.47 -19.74 -3.02
C LYS A 36 -5.35 -19.24 -4.17
N ARG A 37 -5.76 -17.96 -4.14
CA ARG A 37 -6.57 -17.31 -5.18
C ARG A 37 -5.68 -16.71 -6.27
N ALA A 38 -6.18 -16.66 -7.50
CA ALA A 38 -5.47 -16.07 -8.64
C ALA A 38 -5.50 -14.52 -8.64
N ASP A 39 -6.56 -13.94 -8.08
CA ASP A 39 -6.78 -12.50 -7.95
C ASP A 39 -7.47 -12.24 -6.60
N ILE A 40 -6.92 -11.30 -5.83
CA ILE A 40 -7.42 -10.92 -4.51
C ILE A 40 -7.91 -9.49 -4.58
N GLU A 41 -9.11 -9.27 -4.03
CA GLU A 41 -9.82 -8.00 -4.11
C GLU A 41 -9.94 -7.38 -2.73
N PHE A 42 -9.64 -6.09 -2.64
CA PHE A 42 -9.83 -5.28 -1.45
C PHE A 42 -10.69 -4.06 -1.79
N ASN A 43 -11.68 -3.79 -0.96
CA ASN A 43 -12.40 -2.52 -1.02
C ASN A 43 -11.46 -1.41 -0.53
N VAL A 44 -11.38 -0.34 -1.31
CA VAL A 44 -10.57 0.82 -0.96
C VAL A 44 -11.26 2.12 -1.32
N VAL A 45 -10.88 3.21 -0.65
CA VAL A 45 -11.21 4.57 -1.05
C VAL A 45 -9.93 5.25 -1.54
N VAL A 46 -10.00 5.91 -2.70
CA VAL A 46 -8.89 6.73 -3.20
C VAL A 46 -8.91 8.03 -2.40
N THR A 47 -7.85 8.29 -1.63
CA THR A 47 -7.72 9.53 -0.86
C THR A 47 -6.87 10.56 -1.59
N GLN A 48 -5.91 10.12 -2.40
CA GLN A 48 -5.10 10.99 -3.24
C GLN A 48 -4.84 10.36 -4.61
N MET A 49 -4.69 11.22 -5.62
CA MET A 49 -4.24 10.86 -6.96
C MET A 49 -3.14 11.82 -7.38
N ASN A 50 -1.98 11.28 -7.77
CA ASN A 50 -0.80 12.07 -8.15
C ASN A 50 -0.39 13.11 -7.10
N GLY A 51 -0.55 12.79 -5.82
CA GLY A 51 -0.23 13.67 -4.70
C GLY A 51 -1.28 14.74 -4.37
N ASN A 52 -2.36 14.83 -5.15
CA ASN A 52 -3.48 15.74 -4.88
C ASN A 52 -4.63 15.00 -4.22
N ASP A 53 -5.34 15.68 -3.33
CA ASP A 53 -6.51 15.11 -2.66
C ASP A 53 -7.59 14.73 -3.66
N TYR A 54 -8.16 13.54 -3.46
CA TYR A 54 -9.18 12.99 -4.32
C TYR A 54 -10.55 13.15 -3.65
N ALA A 55 -11.37 14.07 -4.15
CA ALA A 55 -12.63 14.46 -3.50
C ALA A 55 -13.68 13.35 -3.38
N SER A 56 -13.65 12.35 -4.27
CA SER A 56 -14.67 11.30 -4.33
C SER A 56 -14.42 10.22 -3.27
N LYS A 57 -15.36 10.06 -2.34
CA LYS A 57 -15.37 8.99 -1.32
C LYS A 57 -15.93 7.64 -1.81
N SER A 58 -16.13 7.46 -3.11
CA SER A 58 -16.67 6.20 -3.63
C SER A 58 -15.73 5.03 -3.36
N VAL A 59 -16.31 3.86 -3.08
CA VAL A 59 -15.58 2.61 -2.96
C VAL A 59 -15.06 2.17 -4.34
N HIS A 60 -13.81 1.74 -4.34
CA HIS A 60 -13.09 1.14 -5.46
C HIS A 60 -12.69 -0.28 -5.07
N VAL A 61 -12.38 -1.10 -6.08
CA VAL A 61 -11.82 -2.43 -5.87
C VAL A 61 -10.36 -2.42 -6.30
N PHE A 62 -9.48 -2.73 -5.35
CA PHE A 62 -8.06 -2.89 -5.57
C PHE A 62 -7.72 -4.37 -5.69
N HIS A 63 -7.28 -4.76 -6.89
CA HIS A 63 -6.97 -6.12 -7.26
C HIS A 63 -5.46 -6.35 -7.18
N ILE A 64 -5.07 -7.37 -6.41
CA ILE A 64 -3.71 -7.89 -6.32
C ILE A 64 -3.69 -9.26 -6.99
N GLY A 65 -3.30 -9.30 -8.26
CA GLY A 65 -3.17 -10.52 -9.04
C GLY A 65 -1.73 -11.00 -9.13
N LYS A 66 -1.54 -12.26 -9.54
CA LYS A 66 -0.21 -12.89 -9.67
C LYS A 66 0.75 -12.17 -10.64
N LEU A 67 0.23 -11.49 -11.65
CA LEU A 67 1.04 -10.83 -12.70
C LEU A 67 0.90 -9.30 -12.72
N ARG A 68 -0.10 -8.75 -12.04
CA ARG A 68 -0.49 -7.34 -12.17
C ARG A 68 -1.34 -6.85 -11.01
N VAL A 69 -1.34 -5.53 -10.85
CA VAL A 69 -2.19 -4.80 -9.93
C VAL A 69 -3.17 -3.94 -10.71
N LYS A 70 -4.41 -3.82 -10.23
CA LYS A 70 -5.48 -3.07 -10.93
C LYS A 70 -6.39 -2.38 -9.93
N LEU A 71 -6.80 -1.15 -10.25
CA LEU A 71 -7.80 -0.38 -9.50
C LEU A 71 -9.04 -0.17 -10.37
N ARG A 72 -10.22 -0.46 -9.84
CA ARG A 72 -11.50 -0.29 -10.54
C ARG A 72 -12.49 0.54 -9.73
N LYS A 73 -13.36 1.28 -10.42
CA LYS A 73 -14.58 1.89 -9.87
C LYS A 73 -15.78 1.30 -10.62
N GLY A 74 -16.50 0.39 -9.99
CA GLY A 74 -17.54 -0.40 -10.66
C GLY A 74 -16.97 -1.12 -11.89
N ARG A 75 -17.56 -0.90 -13.07
CA ARG A 75 -17.09 -1.52 -14.32
C ARG A 75 -15.82 -0.87 -14.89
N SER A 76 -15.53 0.39 -14.55
CA SER A 76 -14.43 1.18 -15.10
C SER A 76 -13.08 0.82 -14.45
N THR A 77 -12.05 0.62 -15.28
CA THR A 77 -10.67 0.44 -14.81
C THR A 77 -10.00 1.81 -14.71
N LYS A 78 -9.48 2.16 -13.54
CA LYS A 78 -8.75 3.42 -13.28
C LYS A 78 -7.26 3.27 -13.54
N ALA A 79 -6.71 2.13 -13.15
CA ALA A 79 -5.34 1.76 -13.47
C ALA A 79 -5.21 0.25 -13.54
N ARG A 80 -4.28 -0.24 -14.36
CA ARG A 80 -3.93 -1.65 -14.50
C ARG A 80 -2.51 -1.72 -15.00
N GLU A 81 -1.61 -2.26 -14.19
CA GLU A 81 -0.20 -2.36 -14.54
C GLU A 81 0.37 -3.71 -14.11
N SER A 82 1.15 -4.33 -14.98
CA SER A 82 1.96 -5.49 -14.62
C SER A 82 3.06 -5.09 -13.65
N TYR A 83 3.53 -6.02 -12.82
CA TYR A 83 4.68 -5.74 -11.96
C TYR A 83 5.88 -5.31 -12.80
N SER A 84 6.55 -4.24 -12.40
CA SER A 84 7.71 -3.69 -13.09
C SER A 84 8.66 -3.04 -12.09
N THR A 85 9.92 -2.85 -12.49
CA THR A 85 10.95 -2.20 -11.66
C THR A 85 10.67 -0.72 -11.38
N THR A 86 9.72 -0.11 -12.11
CA THR A 86 9.32 1.29 -11.90
C THR A 86 8.07 1.44 -11.03
N MET A 87 7.36 0.34 -10.76
CA MET A 87 6.23 0.32 -9.85
C MET A 87 6.71 0.47 -8.40
N LYS A 88 5.95 1.21 -7.58
CA LYS A 88 6.18 1.29 -6.13
C LYS A 88 4.91 0.98 -5.38
N LEU A 89 5.01 0.22 -4.29
CA LEU A 89 3.86 -0.12 -3.45
C LEU A 89 4.31 -0.31 -2.00
N CYS A 90 3.91 0.62 -1.14
CA CYS A 90 4.24 0.61 0.28
C CYS A 90 3.12 1.22 1.13
N GLY A 91 3.26 1.16 2.46
CA GLY A 91 2.38 1.91 3.37
C GLY A 91 2.50 3.42 3.14
N SER A 92 1.40 4.15 3.32
CA SER A 92 1.42 5.62 3.22
C SER A 92 2.38 6.22 4.26
N ARG A 93 3.16 7.23 3.85
CA ARG A 93 4.10 7.95 4.73
C ARG A 93 3.53 9.27 5.28
N GLY A 94 2.34 9.65 4.86
CA GLY A 94 1.61 10.84 5.31
C GLY A 94 0.13 10.54 5.52
N GLY A 95 -0.62 11.51 6.05
CA GLY A 95 -2.06 11.38 6.31
C GLY A 95 -2.43 11.06 7.76
N GLY A 96 -1.51 11.25 8.71
CA GLY A 96 -1.77 11.15 10.15
C GLY A 96 -2.38 9.79 10.54
N ASN A 97 -3.47 9.83 11.31
CA ASN A 97 -4.12 8.63 11.85
C ASN A 97 -4.61 7.66 10.76
N ALA A 98 -4.91 8.14 9.54
CA ALA A 98 -5.38 7.30 8.45
C ALA A 98 -4.24 6.52 7.76
N ALA A 99 -2.97 6.90 7.99
CA ALA A 99 -1.81 6.29 7.34
C ALA A 99 -1.69 4.78 7.65
N ALA A 100 -2.13 4.36 8.85
CA ALA A 100 -2.12 2.96 9.26
C ALA A 100 -2.99 2.06 8.36
N CYS A 101 -4.03 2.60 7.72
CA CYS A 101 -4.91 1.86 6.81
C CYS A 101 -4.68 2.21 5.34
N ALA A 102 -3.65 2.98 4.98
CA ALA A 102 -3.44 3.44 3.61
C ALA A 102 -2.17 2.86 2.97
N VAL A 103 -2.23 2.59 1.66
CA VAL A 103 -1.05 2.33 0.82
C VAL A 103 -0.83 3.48 -0.14
N PHE A 104 0.44 3.72 -0.46
CA PHE A 104 0.85 4.46 -1.63
C PHE A 104 1.18 3.45 -2.75
N TRP A 105 0.52 3.59 -3.90
CA TRP A 105 0.77 2.79 -5.09
C TRP A 105 1.10 3.71 -6.26
N GLN A 106 2.35 3.69 -6.71
CA GLN A 106 2.78 4.30 -7.96
C GLN A 106 2.78 3.24 -9.04
N THR A 107 1.89 3.38 -10.02
CA THR A 107 1.72 2.38 -11.08
C THR A 107 2.83 2.53 -12.12
N ARG A 108 3.15 3.78 -12.46
CA ARG A 108 4.24 4.22 -13.34
C ARG A 108 4.58 5.69 -13.05
N LYS A 109 5.62 6.23 -13.71
CA LYS A 109 5.97 7.65 -13.58
C LYS A 109 4.76 8.53 -13.95
N GLY A 110 4.43 9.48 -13.06
CA GLY A 110 3.30 10.40 -13.23
C GLY A 110 1.91 9.81 -12.94
N LEU A 111 1.80 8.56 -12.50
CA LEU A 111 0.53 7.96 -12.07
C LEU A 111 0.67 7.24 -10.71
N SER A 112 0.09 7.83 -9.68
CA SER A 112 0.06 7.27 -8.32
C SER A 112 -1.27 7.49 -7.62
N TYR A 113 -1.53 6.63 -6.65
CA TYR A 113 -2.72 6.65 -5.81
C TYR A 113 -2.35 6.42 -4.35
N THR A 114 -3.05 7.12 -3.45
CA THR A 114 -3.12 6.75 -2.04
C THR A 114 -4.48 6.07 -1.82
N LEU A 115 -4.46 4.81 -1.37
CA LEU A 115 -5.65 3.97 -1.22
C LEU A 115 -5.83 3.62 0.25
N ALA A 116 -6.96 4.02 0.84
CA ALA A 116 -7.35 3.66 2.19
C ALA A 116 -8.18 2.37 2.18
N PHE A 117 -7.76 1.40 2.99
CA PHE A 117 -8.42 0.11 3.20
C PHE A 117 -9.38 0.18 4.38
N GLU A 118 -10.28 -0.79 4.47
CA GLU A 118 -11.17 -0.95 5.62
C GLU A 118 -10.39 -1.25 6.92
N THR A 119 -9.32 -2.06 6.82
CA THR A 119 -8.49 -2.43 7.97
C THR A 119 -7.00 -2.30 7.68
N ASP A 120 -6.20 -2.09 8.73
CA ASP A 120 -4.73 -2.12 8.67
C ASP A 120 -4.21 -3.53 8.33
N ARG A 121 -4.93 -4.58 8.76
CA ARG A 121 -4.64 -5.97 8.41
C ARG A 121 -4.75 -6.22 6.91
N ASP A 122 -5.82 -5.77 6.27
CA ASP A 122 -6.00 -5.90 4.82
C ASP A 122 -5.00 -5.06 4.06
N ARG A 123 -4.73 -3.84 4.54
CA ARG A 123 -3.66 -2.98 4.01
C ARG A 123 -2.33 -3.72 3.98
N ASN A 124 -1.94 -4.33 5.10
CA ASN A 124 -0.68 -5.06 5.22
C ASN A 124 -0.67 -6.34 4.37
N ALA A 125 -1.79 -7.07 4.33
CA ALA A 125 -1.93 -8.26 3.49
C ALA A 125 -1.77 -7.91 2.00
N ALA A 126 -2.37 -6.81 1.53
CA ALA A 126 -2.23 -6.35 0.16
C ALA A 126 -0.78 -6.02 -0.21
N ILE A 127 -0.04 -5.34 0.69
CA ILE A 127 1.40 -5.07 0.48
C ILE A 127 2.19 -6.37 0.38
N MET A 128 1.99 -7.31 1.31
CA MET A 128 2.72 -8.58 1.34
C MET A 128 2.42 -9.43 0.11
N LEU A 129 1.14 -9.52 -0.30
CA LEU A 129 0.73 -10.23 -1.51
C LEU A 129 1.37 -9.64 -2.76
N ALA A 130 1.29 -8.32 -2.93
CA ALA A 130 1.86 -7.64 -4.09
C ALA A 130 3.37 -7.87 -4.19
N ARG A 131 4.10 -7.80 -3.07
CA ARG A 131 5.54 -8.08 -3.01
C ARG A 131 5.87 -9.53 -3.33
N LYS A 132 5.12 -10.49 -2.79
CA LYS A 132 5.33 -11.92 -3.08
C LYS A 132 5.07 -12.23 -4.57
N PHE A 133 3.99 -11.71 -5.15
CA PHE A 133 3.69 -11.92 -6.56
C PHE A 133 4.67 -11.19 -7.50
N ALA A 134 5.08 -9.97 -7.16
CA ALA A 134 6.13 -9.27 -7.89
C ALA A 134 7.45 -10.07 -7.87
N SER A 135 7.82 -10.63 -6.72
CA SER A 135 9.01 -11.47 -6.59
C SER A 135 8.92 -12.73 -7.46
N SER A 136 7.76 -13.37 -7.58
CA SER A 136 7.52 -14.46 -8.53
C SER A 136 7.65 -14.04 -10.00
N CYS A 137 7.55 -12.74 -10.29
CA CYS A 137 7.80 -12.14 -11.61
C CYS A 137 9.24 -11.59 -11.76
N ASN A 138 10.16 -11.93 -10.85
CA ASN A 138 11.52 -11.38 -10.78
C ASN A 138 11.58 -9.85 -10.62
N VAL A 139 10.57 -9.26 -9.97
CA VAL A 139 10.49 -7.82 -9.67
C VAL A 139 10.57 -7.61 -8.16
N VAL A 140 11.51 -6.78 -7.72
CA VAL A 140 11.55 -6.31 -6.33
C VAL A 140 10.66 -5.08 -6.21
N LEU A 141 9.51 -5.24 -5.57
CA LEU A 141 8.55 -4.16 -5.34
C LEU A 141 8.79 -3.50 -3.97
N ALA A 142 9.12 -2.22 -3.98
CA ALA A 142 9.42 -1.44 -2.77
C ALA A 142 8.39 -0.32 -2.52
#